data_AF-Q2LEV3-F1
#
_entry.id   AF-Q2LEV3-F1
#
_cell.length_a   1.000
_cell.length_b   1.000
_cell.length_c   1.000
_cell.angle_alpha   90.00
_cell.angle_beta   90.00
_cell.angle_gamma   90.00
#
_symmetry.space_group_name_H-M   'P 1'
#
loop_
_entity.id
_entity.type
_entity.pdbx_description
1 polymer ?
#
loop_
_entity_poly.entity_id
_entity_poly.type
_entity_poly.pdbx_seq_one_letter_code
_entity_poly.pdbx_strand_id
1 'polypeptide(L)'
;MPEPQLCVVRPNGPLRRIGYTGSPFKPSFVAAGDLESPDRGNRWDSQRGNFGVLYFGSTWACSFGEVLQALRPTTKMIDVVTPEWSDLGFMVCGKVEAAWRHRRIAVSVNIHDPRPFVDVEHSDTHEVLTQRMARIFAALGVARLDVSTVRGADRRVTRSIAQWIHDQEDDLGNRLYAGVRYLSKIDTDWECWAVFDDTGWEEAEAPRPIQPDDVDLVRIRDRYRLSVY
;
A
#
# COMPACT_ATOMS: atom_id res chain seq x y z
N MET A 1 19.16 9.62 -27.48
CA MET A 1 18.96 9.40 -26.03
C MET A 1 18.76 7.92 -25.81
N PRO A 2 19.25 7.32 -24.71
CA PRO A 2 18.96 5.92 -24.40
C PRO A 2 17.44 5.72 -24.27
N GLU A 3 16.95 4.54 -24.66
CA GLU A 3 15.54 4.18 -24.44
C GLU A 3 15.25 4.12 -22.93
N PRO A 4 14.07 4.59 -22.49
CA PRO A 4 13.68 4.52 -21.08
C PRO A 4 13.62 3.06 -20.63
N GLN A 5 14.06 2.81 -19.41
CA GLN A 5 14.02 1.49 -18.78
C GLN A 5 13.22 1.56 -17.48
N LEU A 6 12.69 0.41 -17.04
CA LEU A 6 12.05 0.35 -15.73
C LEU A 6 13.09 0.71 -14.66
N CYS A 7 12.76 1.71 -13.85
CA CYS A 7 13.55 2.02 -12.68
C CYS A 7 13.28 0.93 -11.64
N VAL A 8 14.33 0.33 -11.10
CA VAL A 8 14.23 -0.76 -10.13
C VAL A 8 15.04 -0.44 -8.89
N VAL A 9 14.49 -0.82 -7.74
CA VAL A 9 15.06 -0.52 -6.42
C VAL A 9 14.99 -1.74 -5.51
N ARG A 10 15.74 -1.68 -4.41
CA ARG A 10 15.67 -2.65 -3.31
C ARG A 10 15.40 -1.91 -2.00
N PRO A 11 14.71 -2.54 -1.03
CA PRO A 11 14.63 -2.01 0.32
C PRO A 11 16.03 -1.80 0.90
N ASN A 12 16.25 -0.67 1.57
CA ASN A 12 17.51 -0.34 2.25
C ASN A 12 17.53 -0.78 3.73
N GLY A 13 16.51 -1.53 4.16
CA GLY A 13 16.36 -2.05 5.50
C GLY A 13 15.08 -2.88 5.64
N PRO A 14 14.72 -3.29 6.86
CA PRO A 14 13.52 -4.09 7.09
C PRO A 14 12.25 -3.39 6.59
N LEU A 15 11.29 -4.14 6.08
CA LEU A 15 9.97 -3.65 5.74
C LEU A 15 9.01 -3.89 6.89
N ARG A 16 8.14 -2.92 7.20
CA ARG A 16 7.25 -2.91 8.36
C ARG A 16 5.81 -3.11 7.95
N ARG A 17 5.04 -3.83 8.77
CA ARG A 17 3.63 -4.09 8.50
C ARG A 17 2.84 -4.19 9.80
N ILE A 18 1.63 -3.67 9.76
CA ILE A 18 0.62 -3.83 10.81
C ILE A 18 -0.39 -4.88 10.30
N GLY A 19 -0.19 -6.12 10.71
CA GLY A 19 -1.01 -7.27 10.30
C GLY A 19 -2.09 -7.62 11.33
N TYR A 20 -2.97 -8.56 11.00
CA TYR A 20 -3.91 -9.13 11.97
C TYR A 20 -3.22 -10.18 12.85
N THR A 21 -3.56 -10.17 14.13
CA THR A 21 -3.09 -11.19 15.09
C THR A 21 -3.46 -12.60 14.58
N GLY A 22 -2.51 -13.53 14.62
CA GLY A 22 -2.68 -14.91 14.15
C GLY A 22 -2.45 -15.14 12.65
N SER A 23 -2.46 -14.08 11.82
CA SER A 23 -2.14 -14.19 10.38
C SER A 23 -1.51 -12.91 9.80
N PRO A 24 -0.42 -12.39 10.40
CA PRO A 24 0.12 -11.08 10.03
C PRO A 24 0.59 -11.01 8.57
N PHE A 25 1.07 -12.14 8.03
CA PHE A 25 1.56 -12.29 6.67
C PHE A 25 0.55 -12.93 5.72
N LYS A 26 -0.76 -12.81 6.00
CA LYS A 26 -1.78 -13.21 5.03
C LYS A 26 -1.74 -12.26 3.82
N PRO A 27 -1.52 -12.75 2.59
CA PRO A 27 -1.54 -11.91 1.39
C PRO A 27 -2.96 -11.40 1.10
N SER A 28 -3.02 -10.24 0.45
CA SER A 28 -4.24 -9.67 -0.09
C SER A 28 -4.55 -10.28 -1.46
N PHE A 29 -5.84 -10.50 -1.71
CA PHE A 29 -6.39 -10.88 -3.01
C PHE A 29 -7.63 -10.04 -3.28
N VAL A 30 -7.83 -9.63 -4.53
CA VAL A 30 -9.14 -9.11 -4.95
C VAL A 30 -10.11 -10.27 -5.05
N ALA A 31 -11.33 -10.11 -4.50
CA ALA A 31 -12.37 -11.10 -4.68
C ALA A 31 -12.75 -11.22 -6.17
N ALA A 32 -13.07 -12.43 -6.64
CA ALA A 32 -13.37 -12.68 -8.05
C ALA A 32 -14.51 -11.79 -8.60
N GLY A 33 -15.52 -11.48 -7.79
CA GLY A 33 -16.62 -10.58 -8.17
C GLY A 33 -16.24 -9.09 -8.24
N ASP A 34 -15.06 -8.72 -7.74
CA ASP A 34 -14.60 -7.33 -7.59
C ASP A 34 -13.48 -6.95 -8.60
N LEU A 35 -13.08 -7.86 -9.50
CA LEU A 35 -11.97 -7.65 -10.44
C LEU A 35 -12.21 -6.46 -11.40
N GLU A 36 -13.45 -6.22 -11.80
CA GLU A 36 -13.82 -5.11 -12.68
C GLU A 36 -14.18 -3.82 -11.92
N SER A 37 -14.20 -3.87 -10.59
CA SER A 37 -14.54 -2.70 -9.78
C SER A 37 -13.34 -1.75 -9.66
N PRO A 38 -13.53 -0.43 -9.86
CA PRO A 38 -12.46 0.56 -9.80
C PRO A 38 -11.94 0.83 -8.39
N ASP A 39 -12.71 0.53 -7.35
CA ASP A 39 -12.42 0.94 -5.96
C ASP A 39 -12.37 -0.23 -4.97
N ARG A 40 -12.49 -1.47 -5.45
CA ARG A 40 -12.38 -2.70 -4.65
C ARG A 40 -10.99 -3.32 -4.73
N GLY A 41 -10.64 -4.15 -3.73
CA GLY A 41 -9.29 -4.69 -3.57
C GLY A 41 -8.25 -3.62 -3.24
N ASN A 42 -7.00 -4.02 -3.00
CA ASN A 42 -5.93 -3.06 -2.80
C ASN A 42 -5.27 -2.65 -4.14
N ARG A 43 -4.52 -1.54 -4.13
CA ARG A 43 -4.00 -0.89 -5.35
C ARG A 43 -3.20 -1.83 -6.25
N TRP A 44 -2.37 -2.65 -5.64
CA TRP A 44 -1.38 -3.47 -6.34
C TRP A 44 -1.74 -4.95 -6.33
N ASP A 45 -2.96 -5.30 -5.91
CA ASP A 45 -3.43 -6.68 -5.99
C ASP A 45 -3.49 -7.14 -7.45
N SER A 46 -3.46 -8.45 -7.67
CA SER A 46 -3.61 -9.03 -8.99
C SER A 46 -4.93 -8.60 -9.66
N GLN A 47 -4.85 -8.04 -10.87
CA GLN A 47 -6.02 -7.73 -11.70
C GLN A 47 -6.75 -9.00 -12.16
N ARG A 48 -6.11 -10.17 -12.08
CA ARG A 48 -6.70 -11.49 -12.42
C ARG A 48 -7.00 -12.35 -11.20
N GLY A 49 -6.65 -11.90 -10.00
CA GLY A 49 -6.76 -12.69 -8.76
C GLY A 49 -5.83 -13.91 -8.69
N ASN A 50 -4.76 -13.95 -9.48
CA ASN A 50 -3.89 -15.13 -9.64
C ASN A 50 -2.59 -15.12 -8.80
N PHE A 51 -2.33 -14.03 -8.08
CA PHE A 51 -1.25 -13.94 -7.09
C PHE A 51 -1.69 -13.02 -5.94
N GLY A 52 -1.11 -13.25 -4.77
CA GLY A 52 -1.34 -12.48 -3.56
C GLY A 52 -0.32 -11.37 -3.36
N VAL A 53 -0.67 -10.37 -2.55
CA VAL A 53 0.21 -9.22 -2.29
C VAL A 53 0.30 -8.88 -0.80
N LEU A 54 1.52 -8.73 -0.31
CA LEU A 54 1.83 -8.24 1.02
C LEU A 54 2.25 -6.77 0.94
N TYR A 55 1.54 -5.93 1.69
CA TYR A 55 1.80 -4.50 1.80
C TYR A 55 2.64 -4.19 3.02
N PHE A 56 3.69 -3.40 2.82
CA PHE A 56 4.60 -2.93 3.84
C PHE A 56 4.91 -1.44 3.67
N GLY A 57 5.38 -0.80 4.74
CA GLY A 57 6.02 0.51 4.71
C GLY A 57 7.50 0.42 5.09
N SER A 58 8.31 1.37 4.60
CA SER A 58 9.72 1.47 5.02
C SER A 58 9.87 1.89 6.49
N THR A 59 8.83 2.46 7.10
CA THR A 59 8.83 2.87 8.51
C THR A 59 7.56 2.40 9.23
N TRP A 60 7.61 2.37 10.56
CA TRP A 60 6.42 2.13 11.38
C TRP A 60 5.38 3.25 11.19
N ALA A 61 5.80 4.52 11.14
CA ALA A 61 4.92 5.64 10.84
C ALA A 61 4.15 5.46 9.52
N CYS A 62 4.82 5.05 8.44
CA CYS A 62 4.19 4.74 7.16
C CYS A 62 3.15 3.61 7.33
N SER A 63 3.53 2.52 7.98
CA SER A 63 2.66 1.35 8.18
C SER A 63 1.43 1.65 9.03
N PHE A 64 1.59 2.40 10.12
CA PHE A 64 0.46 2.87 10.93
C PHE A 64 -0.42 3.85 10.15
N GLY A 65 0.19 4.77 9.42
CA GLY A 65 -0.50 5.72 8.55
C GLY A 65 -1.43 5.05 7.55
N GLU A 66 -0.92 4.09 6.79
CA GLU A 66 -1.70 3.36 5.79
C GLU A 66 -2.86 2.56 6.39
N VAL A 67 -2.69 1.94 7.56
CA VAL A 67 -3.77 1.18 8.20
C VAL A 67 -4.80 2.09 8.87
N LEU A 68 -4.38 3.21 9.45
CA LEU A 68 -5.28 4.16 10.11
C LEU A 68 -5.97 5.12 9.14
N GLN A 69 -5.52 5.22 7.88
CA GLN A 69 -6.07 6.19 6.92
C GLN A 69 -7.59 6.05 6.73
N ALA A 70 -8.11 4.82 6.77
CA ALA A 70 -9.53 4.53 6.59
C ALA A 70 -10.39 4.98 7.79
N LEU A 71 -9.77 5.21 8.95
CA LEU A 71 -10.42 5.67 10.18
C LEU A 71 -10.40 7.19 10.32
N ARG A 72 -9.74 7.90 9.38
CA ARG A 72 -9.71 9.36 9.36
C ARG A 72 -11.14 9.91 9.26
N PRO A 73 -11.48 10.96 10.03
CA PRO A 73 -12.75 11.64 9.88
C PRO A 73 -12.96 12.12 8.44
N THR A 74 -14.14 11.85 7.88
CA THR A 74 -14.49 12.34 6.54
C THR A 74 -14.84 13.83 6.61
N THR A 75 -14.77 14.54 5.48
CA THR A 75 -15.18 15.95 5.40
C THR A 75 -16.63 16.14 5.84
N LYS A 76 -17.53 15.21 5.49
CA LYS A 76 -18.93 15.20 5.95
C LYS A 76 -19.05 15.08 7.47
N MET A 77 -18.24 14.22 8.09
CA MET A 77 -18.25 14.09 9.56
C MET A 77 -17.76 15.37 10.24
N ILE A 78 -16.71 16.00 9.70
CA ILE A 78 -16.17 17.25 10.24
C ILE A 78 -17.20 18.39 10.12
N ASP A 79 -17.88 18.50 8.98
CA ASP A 79 -18.89 19.53 8.73
C ASP A 79 -20.10 19.43 9.67
N VAL A 80 -20.49 18.21 10.05
CA VAL A 80 -21.63 17.95 10.96
C VAL A 80 -21.28 18.19 12.43
N VAL A 81 -20.00 18.08 12.82
CA VAL A 81 -19.59 18.35 14.21
C VAL A 81 -19.45 19.85 14.41
N THR A 82 -20.41 20.45 15.11
CA THR A 82 -20.29 21.84 15.57
C THR A 82 -19.28 21.94 16.71
N PRO A 83 -18.60 23.09 16.88
CA PRO A 83 -17.69 23.31 18.01
C PRO A 83 -18.36 23.04 19.38
N GLU A 84 -19.63 23.43 19.52
CA GLU A 84 -20.43 23.24 20.73
C GLU A 84 -20.66 21.76 21.07
N TRP A 85 -20.83 20.90 20.06
CA TRP A 85 -21.02 19.45 20.26
C TRP A 85 -19.71 18.71 20.51
N SER A 86 -18.60 19.24 19.98
CA SER A 86 -17.25 18.78 20.28
C SER A 86 -16.87 19.09 21.73
N ASP A 87 -17.10 20.33 22.18
CA ASP A 87 -16.70 20.80 23.52
C ASP A 87 -17.47 20.10 24.64
N LEU A 88 -18.70 19.68 24.37
CA LEU A 88 -19.54 18.93 25.30
C LEU A 88 -19.29 17.40 25.26
N GLY A 89 -18.38 16.92 24.41
CA GLY A 89 -18.01 15.50 24.31
C GLY A 89 -19.10 14.60 23.72
N PHE A 90 -20.17 15.15 23.13
CA PHE A 90 -21.30 14.39 22.60
C PHE A 90 -21.01 13.73 21.25
N MET A 91 -20.11 14.30 20.44
CA MET A 91 -19.63 13.69 19.19
C MET A 91 -18.13 13.90 19.00
N VAL A 92 -17.35 12.84 19.25
CA VAL A 92 -15.90 12.82 19.01
C VAL A 92 -15.63 12.06 17.71
N CYS A 93 -15.28 12.79 16.65
CA CYS A 93 -14.76 12.18 15.43
C CYS A 93 -13.40 11.52 15.69
N GLY A 94 -13.14 10.38 15.06
CA GLY A 94 -11.81 9.75 15.09
C GLY A 94 -11.53 8.87 16.31
N LYS A 95 -12.56 8.45 17.06
CA LYS A 95 -12.41 7.46 18.14
C LYS A 95 -12.08 6.08 17.57
N VAL A 96 -10.99 5.46 18.04
CA VAL A 96 -10.56 4.12 17.67
C VAL A 96 -10.47 3.26 18.93
N GLU A 97 -11.33 2.26 19.05
CA GLU A 97 -11.38 1.38 20.22
C GLU A 97 -10.08 0.59 20.43
N ALA A 98 -9.75 0.29 21.69
CA ALA A 98 -8.57 -0.52 22.05
C ALA A 98 -8.55 -1.90 21.37
N ALA A 99 -9.73 -2.44 21.06
CA ALA A 99 -9.87 -3.66 20.28
C ALA A 99 -9.16 -3.60 18.91
N TRP A 100 -8.99 -2.41 18.32
CA TRP A 100 -8.24 -2.23 17.08
C TRP A 100 -6.77 -2.65 17.22
N ARG A 101 -6.10 -2.25 18.32
CA ARG A 101 -4.71 -2.63 18.63
C ARG A 101 -4.62 -4.10 19.00
N HIS A 102 -5.55 -4.61 19.82
CA HIS A 102 -5.51 -6.02 20.26
C HIS A 102 -5.69 -7.03 19.12
N ARG A 103 -6.44 -6.67 18.07
CA ARG A 103 -6.63 -7.51 16.88
C ARG A 103 -5.46 -7.44 15.88
N ARG A 104 -4.45 -6.62 16.16
CA ARG A 104 -3.33 -6.37 15.25
C ARG A 104 -1.99 -6.59 15.93
N ILE A 105 -0.99 -6.87 15.10
CA ILE A 105 0.38 -7.11 15.53
C ILE A 105 1.34 -6.40 14.58
N ALA A 106 2.39 -5.80 15.14
CA ALA A 106 3.46 -5.16 14.38
C ALA A 106 4.52 -6.19 14.04
N VAL A 107 4.84 -6.33 12.74
CA VAL A 107 5.82 -7.27 12.22
C VAL A 107 6.79 -6.56 11.27
N SER A 108 8.01 -7.06 11.19
CA SER A 108 9.02 -6.56 10.25
C SER A 108 9.74 -7.71 9.56
N VAL A 109 10.14 -7.48 8.31
CA VAL A 109 10.78 -8.51 7.47
C VAL A 109 11.98 -7.95 6.72
N ASN A 110 13.00 -8.77 6.51
CA ASN A 110 14.05 -8.50 5.53
C ASN A 110 13.69 -9.21 4.22
N ILE A 111 13.77 -8.49 3.09
CA ILE A 111 13.60 -9.09 1.77
C ILE A 111 14.96 -9.63 1.33
N HIS A 112 15.06 -10.97 1.21
CA HIS A 112 16.28 -11.65 0.73
C HIS A 112 16.19 -12.07 -0.73
N ASP A 113 15.09 -11.74 -1.39
CA ASP A 113 14.86 -12.09 -2.78
C ASP A 113 15.84 -11.34 -3.71
N PRO A 114 16.51 -12.05 -4.64
CA PRO A 114 17.40 -11.42 -5.60
C PRO A 114 16.65 -10.58 -6.64
N ARG A 115 15.33 -10.73 -6.80
CA ARG A 115 14.54 -9.89 -7.72
C ARG A 115 14.35 -8.48 -7.13
N PRO A 116 14.49 -7.42 -7.93
CA PRO A 116 14.24 -6.06 -7.45
C PRO A 116 12.75 -5.72 -7.49
N PHE A 117 12.42 -4.53 -6.99
CA PHE A 117 11.09 -3.94 -7.07
C PHE A 117 11.06 -2.88 -8.16
N VAL A 118 9.98 -2.81 -8.93
CA VAL A 118 9.78 -1.72 -9.90
C VAL A 118 9.34 -0.46 -9.15
N ASP A 119 10.05 0.64 -9.36
CA ASP A 119 9.67 1.96 -8.84
C ASP A 119 8.66 2.62 -9.80
N VAL A 120 7.39 2.59 -9.41
CA VAL A 120 6.28 3.16 -10.20
C VAL A 120 6.11 4.67 -9.98
N GLU A 121 7.01 5.32 -9.27
CA GLU A 121 7.03 6.79 -9.12
C GLU A 121 8.03 7.44 -10.09
N HIS A 122 8.97 6.65 -10.64
CA HIS A 122 9.98 7.13 -11.56
C HIS A 122 9.42 7.42 -12.96
N SER A 123 9.81 8.55 -13.56
CA SER A 123 9.33 8.97 -14.89
C SER A 123 9.66 7.97 -15.99
N ASP A 124 10.86 7.38 -15.97
CA ASP A 124 11.25 6.38 -16.98
C ASP A 124 10.37 5.14 -16.91
N THR A 125 9.98 4.71 -15.70
CA THR A 125 8.99 3.64 -15.51
C THR A 125 7.65 4.05 -16.13
N HIS A 126 7.21 5.30 -15.98
CA HIS A 126 5.96 5.78 -16.57
C HIS A 126 5.98 5.73 -18.10
N GLU A 127 7.08 6.13 -18.72
CA GLU A 127 7.23 6.08 -20.18
C GLU A 127 7.23 4.63 -20.68
N VAL A 128 7.97 3.74 -20.04
CA VAL A 128 7.97 2.30 -20.38
C VAL A 128 6.57 1.72 -20.25
N LEU A 129 5.90 1.91 -19.11
CA LEU A 129 4.57 1.35 -18.90
C LEU A 129 3.53 1.96 -19.84
N THR A 130 3.60 3.27 -20.15
CA THR A 130 2.70 3.93 -21.10
C THR A 130 2.78 3.26 -22.47
N GLN A 131 3.98 2.95 -22.95
CA GLN A 131 4.18 2.29 -24.24
C GLN A 131 3.75 0.81 -24.18
N ARG A 132 4.23 0.06 -23.18
CA ARG A 132 4.00 -1.39 -23.06
C ARG A 132 2.55 -1.75 -22.76
N MET A 133 1.82 -0.87 -22.08
CA MET A 133 0.44 -1.09 -21.65
C MET A 133 -0.57 -0.19 -22.36
N ALA A 134 -0.19 0.46 -23.46
CA ALA A 134 -1.01 1.45 -24.17
C ALA A 134 -2.45 1.00 -24.44
N ARG A 135 -2.65 -0.27 -24.83
CA ARG A 135 -3.99 -0.83 -25.07
C ARG A 135 -4.85 -0.87 -23.81
N ILE A 136 -4.29 -1.29 -22.68
CA ILE A 136 -5.00 -1.36 -21.39
C ILE A 136 -5.30 0.05 -20.89
N PHE A 137 -4.31 0.96 -20.96
CA PHE A 137 -4.49 2.34 -20.54
C PHE A 137 -5.53 3.08 -21.38
N ALA A 138 -5.52 2.91 -22.70
CA ALA A 138 -6.56 3.48 -23.58
C ALA A 138 -7.96 2.96 -23.21
N ALA A 139 -8.11 1.66 -22.93
CA ALA A 139 -9.38 1.07 -22.50
C ALA A 139 -9.87 1.59 -21.14
N LEU A 140 -8.94 1.96 -20.25
CA LEU A 140 -9.23 2.57 -18.95
C LEU A 140 -9.33 4.11 -18.99
N GLY A 141 -9.22 4.73 -20.17
CA GLY A 141 -9.28 6.18 -20.33
C GLY A 141 -8.03 6.92 -19.82
N VAL A 142 -6.91 6.24 -19.64
CA VAL A 142 -5.62 6.81 -19.26
C VAL A 142 -4.84 7.21 -20.51
N ALA A 143 -4.68 8.51 -20.74
CA ALA A 143 -3.98 9.01 -21.91
C ALA A 143 -2.46 8.82 -21.83
N ARG A 144 -1.87 9.11 -20.66
CA ARG A 144 -0.45 8.97 -20.33
C ARG A 144 -0.33 8.61 -18.86
N LEU A 145 0.54 7.67 -18.50
CA LEU A 145 0.76 7.35 -17.11
C LEU A 145 1.55 8.47 -16.43
N ASP A 146 1.10 8.86 -15.24
CA ASP A 146 1.80 9.82 -14.39
C ASP A 146 1.56 9.49 -12.90
N VAL A 147 2.22 10.24 -12.02
CA VAL A 147 2.07 10.10 -10.55
C VAL A 147 0.61 10.27 -10.12
N SER A 148 -0.15 11.17 -10.75
CA SER A 148 -1.55 11.42 -10.40
C SER A 148 -2.42 10.20 -10.66
N THR A 149 -2.14 9.50 -11.75
CA THR A 149 -2.83 8.27 -12.18
C THR A 149 -2.46 7.10 -11.27
N VAL A 150 -1.16 6.91 -10.97
CA VAL A 150 -0.67 5.87 -10.05
C VAL A 150 -1.30 6.02 -8.66
N ARG A 151 -1.47 7.26 -8.18
CA ARG A 151 -2.11 7.56 -6.88
C ARG A 151 -3.63 7.81 -7.00
N GLY A 152 -4.19 7.59 -8.18
CA GLY A 152 -5.59 7.82 -8.52
C GLY A 152 -6.57 6.95 -7.74
N ALA A 153 -7.87 7.16 -7.95
CA ALA A 153 -8.90 6.35 -7.30
C ALA A 153 -9.15 5.02 -8.05
N ASP A 154 -8.92 4.98 -9.36
CA ASP A 154 -9.17 3.79 -10.18
C ASP A 154 -8.05 2.75 -10.02
N ARG A 155 -8.29 1.78 -9.15
CA ARG A 155 -7.36 0.68 -8.83
C ARG A 155 -7.19 -0.29 -9.98
N ARG A 156 -8.07 -0.31 -11.01
CA ARG A 156 -7.86 -1.16 -12.19
C ARG A 156 -6.56 -0.82 -12.90
N VAL A 157 -6.16 0.46 -12.89
CA VAL A 157 -4.91 0.91 -13.49
C VAL A 157 -3.72 0.29 -12.74
N THR A 158 -3.63 0.50 -11.42
CA THR A 158 -2.51 0.02 -10.61
C THR A 158 -2.47 -1.50 -10.51
N ARG A 159 -3.62 -2.18 -10.44
CA ARG A 159 -3.69 -3.64 -10.47
C ARG A 159 -3.28 -4.21 -11.82
N SER A 160 -3.62 -3.55 -12.92
CA SER A 160 -3.14 -3.95 -14.26
C SER A 160 -1.63 -3.79 -14.37
N ILE A 161 -1.06 -2.74 -13.78
CA ILE A 161 0.39 -2.52 -13.72
C ILE A 161 1.04 -3.64 -12.88
N ALA A 162 0.50 -3.93 -11.69
CA ALA A 162 0.99 -5.03 -10.85
C ALA A 162 0.96 -6.36 -11.60
N GLN A 163 -0.15 -6.66 -12.30
CA GLN A 163 -0.27 -7.86 -13.12
C GLN A 163 0.79 -7.91 -14.20
N TRP A 164 1.00 -6.82 -14.93
CA TRP A 164 1.99 -6.76 -16.00
C TRP A 164 3.41 -6.96 -15.45
N ILE A 165 3.76 -6.32 -14.33
CA ILE A 165 5.06 -6.46 -13.66
C ILE A 165 5.26 -7.90 -13.19
N HIS A 166 4.28 -8.48 -12.51
CA HIS A 166 4.33 -9.88 -12.08
C HIS A 166 4.50 -10.83 -13.27
N ASP A 167 3.81 -10.58 -14.38
CA ASP A 167 3.87 -11.42 -15.58
C ASP A 167 5.23 -11.36 -16.32
N GLN A 168 6.16 -10.47 -15.93
CA GLN A 168 7.48 -10.39 -16.58
C GLN A 168 8.41 -11.52 -16.14
N GLU A 169 8.99 -12.20 -17.13
CA GLU A 169 9.88 -13.36 -16.96
C GLU A 169 11.17 -13.20 -17.79
N ASP A 170 12.25 -13.84 -17.36
CA ASP A 170 13.46 -14.01 -18.16
C ASP A 170 13.29 -15.12 -19.22
N ASP A 171 14.33 -15.34 -20.05
CA ASP A 171 14.32 -16.38 -21.09
C ASP A 171 14.18 -17.81 -20.54
N LEU A 172 14.38 -18.00 -19.22
CA LEU A 172 14.25 -19.28 -18.52
C LEU A 172 12.88 -19.41 -17.82
N GLY A 173 11.99 -18.42 -17.94
CA GLY A 173 10.68 -18.41 -17.30
C GLY A 173 10.69 -17.99 -15.84
N ASN A 174 11.80 -17.47 -15.30
CA ASN A 174 11.85 -16.98 -13.94
C ASN A 174 11.27 -15.56 -13.87
N ARG A 175 10.46 -15.31 -12.84
CA ARG A 175 9.92 -13.97 -12.55
C ARG A 175 11.04 -12.94 -12.40
N LEU A 176 10.90 -11.77 -13.03
CA LEU A 176 11.91 -10.73 -12.99
C LEU A 176 11.84 -9.83 -11.74
N TYR A 177 10.67 -9.69 -11.14
CA TYR A 177 10.42 -8.71 -10.08
C TYR A 177 9.79 -9.33 -8.84
N ALA A 178 10.17 -8.80 -7.67
CA ALA A 178 9.62 -9.16 -6.37
C ALA A 178 8.36 -8.36 -6.00
N GLY A 179 8.07 -7.28 -6.74
CA GLY A 179 6.94 -6.41 -6.44
C GLY A 179 7.10 -4.99 -6.94
N VAL A 180 6.39 -4.08 -6.27
CA VAL A 180 6.30 -2.65 -6.60
C VAL A 180 6.70 -1.79 -5.40
N ARG A 181 7.57 -0.80 -5.63
CA ARG A 181 7.82 0.33 -4.72
C ARG A 181 6.99 1.52 -5.17
N TYR A 182 6.26 2.14 -4.25
CA TYR A 182 5.42 3.31 -4.51
C TYR A 182 5.43 4.26 -3.32
N LEU A 183 4.99 5.50 -3.51
CA LEU A 183 4.81 6.46 -2.42
C LEU A 183 3.34 6.50 -1.98
N SER A 184 3.13 6.70 -0.68
CA SER A 184 1.78 6.82 -0.13
C SER A 184 1.03 7.99 -0.78
N LYS A 185 -0.29 7.81 -0.96
CA LYS A 185 -1.18 8.90 -1.35
C LYS A 185 -1.33 9.96 -0.24
N ILE A 186 -1.04 9.60 1.01
CA ILE A 186 -1.28 10.46 2.17
C ILE A 186 -0.08 11.32 2.53
N ASP A 187 1.13 10.78 2.35
CA ASP A 187 2.38 11.48 2.63
C ASP A 187 3.43 11.06 1.61
N THR A 188 3.99 12.02 0.87
CA THR A 188 4.99 11.73 -0.17
C THR A 188 6.30 11.20 0.38
N ASP A 189 6.57 11.39 1.66
CA ASP A 189 7.78 10.88 2.32
C ASP A 189 7.60 9.43 2.79
N TRP A 190 6.38 8.88 2.67
CA TRP A 190 6.10 7.50 3.03
C TRP A 190 6.30 6.57 1.85
N GLU A 191 7.40 5.84 1.91
CA GLU A 191 7.72 4.78 0.99
C GLU A 191 6.99 3.49 1.38
N CYS A 192 6.27 2.92 0.42
CA CYS A 192 5.45 1.73 0.54
C CYS A 192 5.89 0.67 -0.48
N TRP A 193 5.63 -0.58 -0.12
CA TRP A 193 6.04 -1.75 -0.90
C TRP A 193 4.86 -2.72 -1.02
N ALA A 194 4.58 -3.13 -2.24
CA ALA A 194 3.68 -4.23 -2.55
C ALA A 194 4.55 -5.41 -2.99
N VAL A 195 4.70 -6.39 -2.09
CA VAL A 195 5.54 -7.57 -2.25
C VAL A 195 4.66 -8.72 -2.74
N PHE A 196 5.06 -9.37 -3.84
CA PHE A 196 4.32 -10.52 -4.37
C PHE A 196 4.47 -11.74 -3.45
N ASP A 197 3.44 -12.59 -3.39
CA ASP A 197 3.38 -13.72 -2.45
C ASP A 197 4.39 -14.84 -2.72
N ASP A 198 5.01 -14.84 -3.90
CA ASP A 198 6.12 -15.71 -4.28
C ASP A 198 7.51 -15.17 -3.87
N THR A 199 7.57 -14.00 -3.22
CA THR A 199 8.82 -13.35 -2.82
C THR A 199 9.34 -13.86 -1.48
N GLY A 200 10.62 -14.23 -1.46
CA GLY A 200 11.31 -14.71 -0.25
C GLY A 200 11.63 -13.61 0.76
N TRP A 201 11.30 -13.84 2.03
CA TRP A 201 11.59 -12.94 3.14
C TRP A 201 11.85 -13.72 4.44
N GLU A 202 12.49 -13.06 5.41
CA GLU A 202 12.63 -13.56 6.78
C GLU A 202 12.10 -12.51 7.76
N GLU A 203 11.67 -12.94 8.95
CA GLU A 203 11.33 -12.01 10.03
C GLU A 203 12.61 -11.28 10.49
N ALA A 204 12.59 -9.94 10.48
CA ALA A 204 13.72 -9.13 10.92
C ALA A 204 13.76 -8.97 12.43
N GLU A 205 12.58 -8.87 13.06
CA GLU A 205 12.39 -8.75 14.50
C GLU A 205 11.19 -9.59 14.93
N ALA A 206 11.18 -10.03 16.19
CA ALA A 206 10.05 -10.78 16.74
C ALA A 206 8.75 -9.95 16.66
N PRO A 207 7.63 -10.55 16.22
CA PRO A 207 6.33 -9.88 16.21
C PRO A 207 5.98 -9.30 17.59
N ARG A 208 5.52 -8.04 17.62
CA ARG A 208 5.21 -7.35 18.87
C ARG A 208 3.77 -6.81 18.91
N PRO A 209 3.11 -6.84 20.09
CA PRO A 209 1.85 -6.13 20.29
C PRO A 209 2.01 -4.63 20.05
N ILE A 210 0.92 -3.99 19.60
CA ILE A 210 0.87 -2.54 19.40
C ILE A 210 0.46 -1.90 20.73
N GLN A 211 1.36 -1.15 21.35
CA GLN A 211 1.10 -0.45 22.62
C GLN A 211 0.46 0.93 22.37
N PRO A 212 -0.34 1.47 23.30
CA PRO A 212 -1.02 2.76 23.11
C PRO A 212 -0.05 3.96 23.10
N ASP A 213 1.14 3.79 23.68
CA ASP A 213 2.23 4.77 23.77
C ASP A 213 3.34 4.56 22.73
N ASP A 214 3.12 3.67 21.75
CA ASP A 214 4.03 3.50 20.60
C ASP A 214 4.21 4.85 19.89
N VAL A 215 5.45 5.33 19.81
CA VAL A 215 5.78 6.69 19.35
C VAL A 215 5.26 6.98 17.95
N ASP A 216 5.34 6.00 17.05
CA ASP A 216 4.88 6.16 15.67
C ASP A 216 3.35 6.09 15.60
N LEU A 217 2.72 5.25 16.41
CA LEU A 217 1.25 5.25 16.54
C LEU A 217 0.74 6.60 17.04
N VAL A 218 1.34 7.13 18.12
CA VAL A 218 0.98 8.44 18.70
C VAL A 218 1.12 9.54 17.65
N ARG A 219 2.27 9.57 16.93
CA ARG A 219 2.50 10.53 15.86
C ARG A 219 1.43 10.48 14.77
N ILE A 220 1.05 9.29 14.31
CA ILE A 220 0.02 9.14 13.26
C ILE A 220 -1.37 9.49 13.78
N ARG A 221 -1.72 9.03 14.99
CA ARG A 221 -2.98 9.35 15.65
C ARG A 221 -3.17 10.86 15.73
N ASP A 222 -2.15 11.58 16.20
CA ASP A 222 -2.22 13.03 16.39
C ASP A 222 -2.34 13.75 15.03
N ARG A 223 -1.56 13.31 14.01
CA ARG A 223 -1.67 13.82 12.64
C ARG A 223 -3.08 13.65 12.06
N TYR A 224 -3.73 12.51 12.32
CA TYR A 224 -5.06 12.20 11.84
C TYR A 224 -6.19 12.66 12.77
N ARG A 225 -5.86 13.30 13.89
CA ARG A 225 -6.80 13.70 14.95
C ARG A 225 -7.68 12.53 15.42
N LEU A 226 -7.04 11.38 15.63
CA LEU A 226 -7.68 10.19 16.15
C LEU A 226 -7.52 10.12 17.68
N SER A 227 -8.36 9.35 18.34
CA SER A 227 -8.16 8.93 19.74
C SER A 227 -8.12 7.41 19.77
N VAL A 228 -6.90 6.86 19.76
CA VAL A 228 -6.66 5.41 19.85
C VAL A 228 -6.43 5.03 21.31
N TYR A 229 -7.29 4.15 21.82
CA TYR A 229 -7.23 3.62 23.20
C TYR A 229 -6.46 2.29 23.26
#